data_AF-A0A2V6TMY0-F1
#
_entry.id   AF-A0A2V6TMY0-F1
#
_cell.length_a   1.000
_cell.length_b   1.000
_cell.length_c   1.000
_cell.angle_alpha   90.00
_cell.angle_beta   90.00
_cell.angle_gamma   90.00
#
_symmetry.space_group_name_H-M   'P 1'
#
loop_
_entity.id
_entity.type
_entity.pdbx_description
1 polymer ?
#
loop_
_entity_poly.entity_id
_entity_poly.type
_entity_poly.pdbx_seq_one_letter_code
_entity_poly.pdbx_strand_id
1 'polypeptide(L)'
;MSLTDSLKHNRYSVVAVDAATGRLRVRSEAELCTDFACGEAEVVTDEGRSHALADINPGDIVTLEHKDGHASEIRVVRRVFDEYSSPEW
;
A
#
# COMPACT_ATOMS: atom_id res chain seq x y z
N MET A 1 7.56 -23.56 -2.73
CA MET A 1 6.71 -22.36 -2.89
C MET A 1 7.63 -21.21 -3.27
N SER A 2 7.45 -20.63 -4.45
CA SER A 2 8.33 -19.57 -4.97
C SER A 2 8.01 -18.23 -4.30
N LEU A 3 9.04 -17.46 -3.94
CA LEU A 3 8.94 -16.11 -3.35
C LEU A 3 8.03 -15.16 -4.16
N THR A 4 7.93 -15.40 -5.47
CA THR A 4 7.08 -14.65 -6.41
C THR A 4 5.59 -14.91 -6.26
N ASP A 5 5.17 -16.03 -5.65
CA ASP A 5 3.76 -16.39 -5.54
C ASP A 5 3.11 -15.81 -4.26
N SER A 6 3.90 -15.72 -3.18
CA SER A 6 3.53 -15.02 -1.95
C SER A 6 3.41 -13.50 -2.14
N LEU A 7 4.22 -12.92 -3.05
CA LEU A 7 4.14 -11.50 -3.40
C LEU A 7 2.86 -11.12 -4.17
N LYS A 8 2.22 -12.09 -4.86
CA LYS A 8 0.96 -11.84 -5.59
C LYS A 8 -0.26 -11.81 -4.67
N HIS A 9 -0.28 -12.62 -3.62
CA HIS A 9 -1.45 -12.82 -2.74
C HIS A 9 -1.59 -11.79 -1.61
N ASN A 10 -0.67 -10.83 -1.52
CA ASN A 10 -0.64 -9.84 -0.45
C ASN A 10 -0.82 -8.41 -0.97
N ARG A 11 -1.60 -8.24 -2.05
CA ARG A 11 -1.92 -6.93 -2.63
C ARG A 11 -3.21 -6.40 -2.02
N TYR A 12 -3.19 -5.14 -1.61
CA TYR A 12 -4.35 -4.45 -1.09
C TYR A 12 -4.58 -3.16 -1.87
N SER A 13 -5.85 -2.81 -2.06
CA SER A 13 -6.22 -1.46 -2.50
C SER A 13 -6.23 -0.52 -1.30
N VAL A 14 -5.55 0.61 -1.38
CA VAL A 14 -5.62 1.64 -0.35
C VAL A 14 -7.00 2.30 -0.42
N VAL A 15 -7.72 2.32 0.69
CA VAL A 15 -9.04 2.93 0.81
C VAL A 15 -8.93 4.34 1.38
N ALA A 16 -8.10 4.50 2.43
CA ALA A 16 -7.88 5.78 3.08
C ALA A 16 -6.50 5.82 3.74
N VAL A 17 -5.93 7.01 3.79
CA VAL A 17 -4.67 7.30 4.48
C VAL A 17 -4.95 8.36 5.54
N ASP A 18 -4.68 8.03 6.80
CA ASP A 18 -4.71 8.99 7.90
C ASP A 18 -3.27 9.19 8.40
N ALA A 19 -2.58 10.16 7.79
CA ALA A 19 -1.23 10.52 8.17
C ALA A 19 -1.15 11.18 9.56
N ALA A 20 -2.25 11.75 10.06
CA ALA A 20 -2.26 12.40 11.37
C ALA A 20 -2.26 11.37 12.50
N THR A 21 -2.95 10.24 12.32
CA THR A 21 -2.98 9.15 13.31
C THR A 21 -2.09 7.96 12.94
N GLY A 22 -1.38 8.03 11.82
CA GLY A 22 -0.48 6.99 11.34
C GLY A 22 -1.22 5.70 10.98
N ARG A 23 -2.42 5.82 10.38
CA ARG A 23 -3.28 4.69 10.04
C ARG A 23 -3.46 4.57 8.54
N LEU A 24 -3.42 3.33 8.06
CA LEU A 24 -3.69 2.99 6.67
C LEU A 24 -4.87 2.04 6.61
N ARG A 25 -5.93 2.44 5.91
CA ARG A 25 -7.06 1.55 5.63
C ARG A 25 -6.89 0.94 4.27
N VAL A 26 -6.94 -0.38 4.21
CA VAL A 26 -6.78 -1.13 2.97
C VAL A 26 -7.93 -2.12 2.77
N ARG A 27 -8.14 -2.51 1.52
CA ARG A 27 -9.12 -3.51 1.10
C ARG A 27 -8.40 -4.69 0.46
N SER A 28 -8.67 -5.89 0.97
CA SER A 28 -8.15 -7.15 0.41
C SER A 28 -8.97 -7.58 -0.81
N GLU A 29 -8.47 -8.60 -1.52
CA GLU A 29 -9.21 -9.23 -2.63
C GLU A 29 -10.55 -9.86 -2.19
N ALA A 30 -10.69 -10.21 -0.91
CA ALA A 30 -11.95 -10.68 -0.34
C ALA A 30 -12.94 -9.54 -0.02
N GLU A 31 -12.67 -8.32 -0.50
CA GLU A 31 -13.46 -7.10 -0.26
C GLU A 31 -13.58 -6.70 1.23
N LEU A 32 -12.69 -7.23 2.08
CA LEU A 32 -12.65 -6.88 3.50
C LEU A 32 -11.76 -5.66 3.72
N CYS A 33 -12.31 -4.67 4.41
CA CYS A 33 -11.54 -3.51 4.86
C CYS A 33 -10.83 -3.81 6.18
N THR A 34 -9.57 -3.42 6.31
CA THR A 34 -8.80 -3.53 7.54
C THR A 34 -7.93 -2.29 7.72
N ASP A 35 -7.82 -1.82 8.97
CA ASP A 35 -6.97 -0.70 9.36
C ASP A 35 -5.67 -1.22 9.96
N PHE A 36 -4.54 -0.72 9.47
CA PHE A 36 -3.21 -1.00 10.01
C PHE A 36 -2.62 0.23 10.68
N ALA A 37 -2.01 0.03 11.84
CA ALA A 37 -1.16 1.04 12.46
C ALA A 37 0.21 1.02 11.79
N CYS A 38 0.69 2.17 11.35
CA CYS A 38 1.84 2.29 10.46
C CYS A 38 3.01 3.11 11.05
N GLY A 39 3.02 3.35 12.37
CA GLY A 39 3.96 4.21 13.11
C GLY A 39 5.27 4.55 12.39
N GLU A 40 6.25 3.65 12.44
CA GLU A 40 7.57 3.79 11.77
C GLU A 40 7.69 2.91 10.53
N ALA A 41 6.56 2.54 9.90
CA ALA A 41 6.58 1.66 8.74
C ALA A 41 7.43 2.28 7.61
N GLU A 42 8.31 1.49 6.98
CA GLU A 42 9.04 1.94 5.80
C GLU A 42 8.09 1.96 4.60
N VAL A 43 7.95 3.12 3.97
CA VAL A 43 7.19 3.28 2.73
C VAL A 43 8.16 3.17 1.56
N VAL A 44 7.95 2.18 0.70
CA VAL A 44 8.80 1.93 -0.47
C VAL A 44 8.01 2.23 -1.74
N THR A 45 8.51 3.19 -2.51
CA THR A 45 7.95 3.62 -3.79
C THR A 45 9.00 3.52 -4.89
N ASP A 46 8.63 3.85 -6.14
CA ASP A 46 9.59 3.89 -7.24
C ASP A 46 10.57 5.07 -7.11
N GLU A 47 10.17 6.13 -6.40
CA GLU A 47 11.02 7.29 -6.12
C GLU A 47 12.02 7.05 -4.98
N GLY A 48 11.84 5.99 -4.18
CA GLY A 48 12.76 5.61 -3.13
C GLY A 48 12.07 5.06 -1.88
N ARG A 49 12.68 5.34 -0.72
CA ARG A 49 12.22 4.86 0.59
C ARG A 49 11.99 6.05 1.52
N SER A 50 10.89 6.05 2.24
CA SER A 50 10.53 7.06 3.23
C SER A 50 9.83 6.41 4.42
N HIS A 51 9.38 7.22 5.38
CA HIS A 51 8.42 6.81 6.43
C HIS A 51 7.13 7.63 6.36
N ALA A 52 6.93 8.37 5.26
CA ALA A 52 5.84 9.31 5.12
C ALA A 52 4.64 8.62 4.46
N LEU A 53 3.60 8.34 5.24
CA LEU A 53 2.33 7.84 4.68
C LEU A 53 1.70 8.80 3.66
N ALA A 54 2.06 10.09 3.72
CA ALA A 54 1.63 11.09 2.74
C ALA A 54 2.08 10.77 1.31
N ASP A 55 3.06 9.88 1.12
CA ASP A 55 3.52 9.41 -0.18
C ASP A 55 2.60 8.31 -0.78
N ILE A 56 1.56 7.90 -0.06
CA ILE A 56 0.58 6.89 -0.48
C ILE A 56 -0.76 7.57 -0.75
N ASN A 57 -1.44 7.18 -1.83
CA ASN A 57 -2.75 7.72 -2.19
C ASN A 57 -3.88 6.69 -2.06
N PRO A 58 -5.10 7.10 -1.70
CA PRO A 58 -6.29 6.28 -1.89
C PRO A 58 -6.39 5.82 -3.35
N GLY A 59 -6.64 4.52 -3.54
CA GLY A 59 -6.65 3.85 -4.85
C GLY A 59 -5.32 3.22 -5.26
N ASP A 60 -4.19 3.57 -4.60
CA ASP A 60 -2.93 2.87 -4.83
C ASP A 60 -3.08 1.38 -4.49
N ILE A 61 -2.31 0.53 -5.17
CA ILE A 61 -2.17 -0.87 -4.81
C ILE A 61 -0.85 -1.03 -4.06
N VAL A 62 -0.90 -1.64 -2.87
CA VAL A 62 0.26 -1.84 -2.00
C VAL A 62 0.41 -3.31 -1.60
N THR A 63 1.61 -3.71 -1.23
CA THR A 63 1.86 -4.90 -0.41
C THR A 63 2.29 -4.49 0.99
N LEU A 64 1.85 -5.24 2.01
CA LEU A 64 2.13 -4.94 3.41
C LEU A 64 2.88 -6.08 4.08
N GLU A 65 4.05 -5.80 4.65
CA GLU A 65 4.58 -6.63 5.72
C GLU A 65 3.97 -6.14 7.04
N HIS A 66 3.27 -7.04 7.74
CA HIS A 66 2.60 -6.67 8.97
C HIS A 66 2.57 -7.83 9.96
N LYS A 67 2.46 -7.49 11.24
CA LYS A 67 2.24 -8.43 12.33
C LYS A 67 1.30 -7.81 13.34
N ASP A 68 0.29 -8.57 13.77
CA ASP A 68 -0.65 -8.17 14.83
C ASP A 68 -1.33 -6.79 14.58
N GLY A 69 -1.63 -6.47 13.31
CA GLY A 69 -2.26 -5.19 12.92
C GLY A 69 -1.30 -3.99 12.81
N HIS A 70 0.00 -4.22 12.98
CA HIS A 70 1.05 -3.22 12.80
C HIS A 70 1.83 -3.49 11.52
N ALA A 71 1.90 -2.50 10.63
CA ALA A 71 2.71 -2.57 9.42
C ALA A 71 4.16 -2.19 9.71
N SER A 72 5.11 -2.92 9.11
CA SER A 72 6.56 -2.64 9.15
C SER A 72 7.12 -2.18 7.81
N GLU A 73 6.58 -2.69 6.70
CA GLU A 73 6.90 -2.21 5.34
C GLU A 73 5.61 -2.07 4.54
N ILE A 74 5.48 -0.95 3.82
CA ILE A 74 4.41 -0.64 2.88
C ILE A 74 5.05 -0.39 1.53
N ARG A 75 4.90 -1.32 0.60
CA ARG A 75 5.45 -1.19 -0.75
C ARG A 75 4.36 -0.84 -1.73
N VAL A 76 4.48 0.31 -2.38
CA VAL A 76 3.60 0.71 -3.47
C VAL A 76 3.95 -0.08 -4.72
N VAL A 77 2.96 -0.77 -5.28
CA VAL A 77 3.14 -1.65 -6.45
C VAL A 77 2.34 -1.21 -7.67
N ARG A 78 1.44 -0.23 -7.51
CA ARG A 78 0.75 0.48 -8.60
C ARG A 78 0.20 1.81 -8.06
N ARG A 79 0.40 2.91 -8.77
CA ARG A 79 -0.24 4.19 -8.45
C ARG A 79 -1.65 4.26 -9.04
N VAL A 80 -2.56 4.93 -8.35
CA VAL A 80 -3.91 5.22 -8.85
C VAL A 80 -3.90 6.11 -10.11
N PHE A 81 -2.87 6.94 -10.27
CA PHE A 81 -2.78 7.91 -11.37
C PHE A 81 -2.06 7.38 -12.62
N ASP A 82 -1.46 6.18 -12.55
CA ASP A 82 -0.78 5.56 -13.71
C ASP A 82 -1.77 5.12 -14.81
N GLU A 83 -3.08 5.03 -14.52
CA GLU A 83 -4.11 4.66 -15.51
C GLU A 83 -4.58 5.82 -16.40
N TYR A 84 -4.15 7.07 -16.14
CA TYR A 84 -4.59 8.25 -16.94
C TYR A 84 -3.59 8.70 -18.00
N SER A 85 -2.41 8.11 -18.09
CA SER A 85 -1.47 8.32 -19.19
C SER A 85 -1.77 7.35 -20.35
N SER A 86 -2.98 7.41 -20.89
CA SER A 86 -3.21 6.92 -22.25
C SER A 86 -2.68 8.00 -23.20
N PRO A 87 -1.56 7.80 -23.91
CA PRO A 87 -1.21 8.72 -24.98
C PRO A 87 -2.32 8.67 -26.02
N GLU A 88 -2.92 9.83 -26.28
CA GLU A 88 -3.83 10.03 -27.40
C GLU A 88 -3.00 9.86 -28.69
N TRP A 89 -3.23 8.79 -29.45
CA TRP A 89 -2.80 8.67 -30.85
C TRP A 89 -3.97 8.25 -31.72
#